data_AF-A0A7X8Z7U0-F1
#
_entry.id   AF-A0A7X8Z7U0-F1
#
_cell.length_a   1.000
_cell.length_b   1.000
_cell.length_c   1.000
_cell.angle_alpha   90.00
_cell.angle_beta   90.00
_cell.angle_gamma   90.00
#
_symmetry.space_group_name_H-M   'P 1'
#
loop_
_entity.id
_entity.type
_entity.pdbx_description
1 polymer ?
#
loop_
_entity_poly.entity_id
_entity_poly.type
_entity_poly.pdbx_seq_one_letter_code
_entity_poly.pdbx_strand_id
1 'polypeptide(L)'
;MSKFPIPSSKFSDLLRSMDISDISLATIRQCQSVGQELEAMTNEPIVHLEMGIPGINVHHIGTNAQKEALDKGKAKSYPAVGGIKPLKENASRFIKAFVDVDIDPLCIIPTVGSMNGSFNLVLECSQLNPEKDTILYLCPGFSAHGRQPDVLGIRNYTFDVYQYRGEKLREKLEKEFSSGRIAALLYSNPNNPAWICFTEEELKIIGELATKYDVIVLEDMAYMCMDFRNDLSKPFEPPFQPTVAKYT
;
A
#
# COMPACT_ATOMS: atom_id res chain seq x y z
N MET A 1 1.84 -16.04 39.96
CA MET A 1 2.76 -16.76 39.05
C MET A 1 2.25 -16.54 37.65
N SER A 2 3.15 -16.25 36.70
CA SER A 2 2.82 -16.13 35.28
C SER A 2 2.07 -17.37 34.81
N LYS A 3 0.99 -17.19 34.06
CA LYS A 3 0.21 -18.27 33.42
C LYS A 3 0.81 -18.67 32.07
N PHE A 4 1.96 -18.11 31.70
CA PHE A 4 2.75 -18.55 30.56
C PHE A 4 3.81 -19.61 30.95
N PRO A 5 4.09 -20.57 30.06
CA PRO A 5 3.48 -20.77 28.74
C PRO A 5 2.04 -21.29 28.84
N ILE A 6 1.19 -20.88 27.89
CA ILE A 6 -0.19 -21.38 27.80
C ILE A 6 -0.11 -22.87 27.41
N PRO A 7 -0.76 -23.79 28.15
CA PRO A 7 -0.76 -25.20 27.79
C PRO A 7 -1.30 -25.44 26.39
N SER A 8 -0.60 -26.25 25.59
CA SER A 8 -0.97 -26.50 24.18
C SER A 8 -2.40 -27.01 24.02
N SER A 9 -2.90 -27.82 24.96
CA SER A 9 -4.30 -28.28 24.96
C SER A 9 -5.29 -27.13 25.04
N LYS A 10 -5.08 -26.17 25.96
CA LYS A 10 -5.93 -24.99 26.11
C LYS A 10 -5.90 -24.10 24.88
N PHE A 11 -4.72 -23.95 24.27
CA PHE A 11 -4.59 -23.19 23.03
C PHE A 11 -5.32 -23.88 21.88
N SER A 12 -5.18 -25.20 21.72
CA SER A 12 -5.91 -25.97 20.71
C SER A 12 -7.43 -25.93 20.92
N ASP A 13 -7.90 -26.01 22.16
CA ASP A 13 -9.33 -25.93 22.47
C ASP A 13 -9.89 -24.54 22.15
N LEU A 14 -9.13 -23.47 22.42
CA LEU A 14 -9.49 -22.12 22.00
C LEU A 14 -9.61 -22.02 20.47
N LEU A 15 -8.59 -22.45 19.73
CA LEU A 15 -8.61 -22.39 18.26
C LEU A 15 -9.82 -23.16 17.69
N ARG A 16 -10.12 -24.35 18.22
CA ARG A 16 -11.31 -25.13 17.85
C ARG A 16 -12.61 -24.41 18.15
N SER A 17 -12.70 -23.73 19.30
CA SER A 17 -13.91 -22.96 19.66
C SER A 17 -14.17 -21.77 18.73
N MET A 18 -13.15 -21.34 17.98
CA MET A 18 -13.20 -20.23 17.03
C MET A 18 -13.20 -20.69 15.56
N ASP A 19 -13.39 -22.00 15.31
CA ASP A 19 -13.32 -22.63 13.98
C ASP A 19 -12.00 -22.37 13.24
N ILE A 20 -10.89 -22.24 13.98
CA ILE A 20 -9.54 -22.10 13.44
C ILE A 20 -8.84 -23.46 13.50
N SER A 21 -8.67 -24.09 12.34
CA SER A 21 -7.98 -25.39 12.23
C SER A 21 -6.46 -25.26 12.26
N ASP A 22 -5.93 -24.18 11.69
CA ASP A 22 -4.50 -23.88 11.62
C ASP A 22 -4.28 -22.38 11.80
N ILE A 23 -3.58 -22.00 12.86
CA ILE A 23 -3.27 -20.60 13.18
C ILE A 23 -2.38 -19.94 12.11
N SER A 24 -1.57 -20.72 11.38
CA SER A 24 -0.69 -20.19 10.32
C SER A 24 -1.46 -19.69 9.10
N LEU A 25 -2.72 -20.11 8.96
CA LEU A 25 -3.62 -19.69 7.88
C LEU A 25 -4.72 -18.74 8.37
N ALA A 26 -4.73 -18.39 9.66
CA ALA A 26 -5.71 -17.49 10.23
C ALA A 26 -5.58 -16.09 9.60
N THR A 27 -6.74 -15.47 9.35
CA THR A 27 -6.76 -14.07 8.94
C THR A 27 -6.25 -13.18 10.08
N ILE A 28 -5.76 -11.99 9.75
CA ILE A 28 -5.32 -11.00 10.74
C ILE A 28 -6.37 -10.72 11.83
N ARG A 29 -7.66 -10.70 11.47
CA ARG A 29 -8.76 -10.51 12.43
C ARG A 29 -8.92 -11.71 13.36
N GLN A 30 -8.79 -12.93 12.83
CA GLN A 30 -8.80 -14.14 13.64
C GLN A 30 -7.62 -14.16 14.62
N CYS A 31 -6.40 -13.79 14.17
CA CYS A 31 -5.24 -13.67 15.06
C CYS A 31 -5.49 -12.67 16.19
N GLN A 32 -6.04 -11.49 15.88
CA GLN A 32 -6.41 -10.48 16.87
C GLN A 32 -7.42 -11.03 17.89
N SER A 33 -8.48 -11.68 17.41
CA SER A 33 -9.51 -12.28 18.27
C SER A 33 -8.93 -13.39 19.16
N VAL A 34 -8.03 -14.23 18.64
CA VAL A 34 -7.33 -15.24 19.45
C VAL A 34 -6.52 -14.58 20.56
N GLY A 35 -5.80 -13.50 20.27
CA GLY A 35 -5.06 -12.73 21.28
C GLY A 35 -5.98 -12.22 22.40
N GLN A 36 -7.10 -11.60 22.05
CA GLN A 36 -8.09 -11.07 23.01
C GLN A 36 -8.70 -12.16 23.91
N GLU A 37 -9.01 -13.33 23.34
CA GLU A 37 -9.52 -14.46 24.13
C GLU A 37 -8.45 -15.03 25.07
N LEU A 38 -7.19 -15.08 24.64
CA LEU A 38 -6.08 -15.50 25.52
C LEU A 38 -5.89 -14.51 26.69
N GLU A 39 -6.00 -13.21 26.44
CA GLU A 39 -5.99 -12.19 27.50
C GLU A 39 -7.14 -12.42 28.49
N ALA A 40 -8.35 -12.65 28.00
CA ALA A 40 -9.53 -12.90 28.84
C ALA A 40 -9.38 -14.19 29.68
N MET A 41 -8.89 -15.27 29.08
CA MET A 41 -8.70 -16.57 29.75
C MET A 41 -7.58 -16.54 30.79
N THR A 42 -6.50 -15.80 30.53
CA THR A 42 -5.32 -15.76 31.39
C THR A 42 -5.35 -14.60 32.37
N ASN A 43 -6.10 -13.54 32.10
CA ASN A 43 -6.01 -12.26 32.80
C ASN A 43 -4.57 -11.72 32.82
N GLU A 44 -3.84 -11.96 31.73
CA GLU A 44 -2.49 -11.44 31.47
C GLU A 44 -2.47 -10.77 30.09
N PRO A 45 -1.76 -9.65 29.93
CA PRO A 45 -1.72 -8.92 28.66
C PRO A 45 -0.95 -9.69 27.59
N ILE A 46 -1.45 -9.63 26.35
CA ILE A 46 -0.80 -10.16 25.16
C ILE A 46 -0.16 -9.00 24.40
N VAL A 47 1.03 -9.26 23.85
CA VAL A 47 1.70 -8.29 22.98
C VAL A 47 1.14 -8.43 21.57
N HIS A 48 0.29 -7.49 21.17
CA HIS A 48 -0.30 -7.42 19.83
C HIS A 48 0.66 -6.76 18.84
N LEU A 49 1.11 -7.52 17.83
CA LEU A 49 2.03 -7.07 16.78
C LEU A 49 1.47 -7.30 15.35
N GLU A 50 0.24 -7.77 15.26
CA GLU A 50 -0.40 -8.16 14.00
C GLU A 50 -1.02 -6.98 13.25
N MET A 51 -1.51 -5.96 13.98
CA MET A 51 -2.28 -4.86 13.39
C MET A 51 -1.38 -3.74 12.85
N GLY A 52 -1.38 -3.56 11.53
CA GLY A 52 -0.70 -2.46 10.85
C GLY A 52 -1.47 -1.13 10.90
N ILE A 53 -1.87 -0.67 12.08
CA ILE A 53 -2.55 0.62 12.29
C ILE A 53 -1.61 1.64 12.95
N PRO A 54 -1.76 2.95 12.68
CA PRO A 54 -0.93 3.96 13.34
C PRO A 54 -1.10 3.94 14.86
N GLY A 55 0.00 3.78 15.60
CA GLY A 55 0.05 3.87 17.06
C GLY A 55 0.18 5.30 17.61
N ILE A 56 0.08 6.31 16.73
CA ILE A 56 0.21 7.73 17.07
C ILE A 56 -1.13 8.45 16.87
N ASN A 57 -1.36 9.49 17.67
CA ASN A 57 -2.54 10.33 17.54
C ASN A 57 -2.50 11.13 16.24
N VAL A 58 -3.68 11.33 15.64
CA VAL A 58 -3.84 12.23 14.49
C VAL A 58 -3.37 13.63 14.86
N HIS A 59 -2.60 14.26 13.99
CA HIS A 59 -2.07 15.60 14.23
C HIS A 59 -3.19 16.66 14.27
N HIS A 60 -3.13 17.56 15.26
CA HIS A 60 -4.19 18.54 15.55
C HIS A 60 -4.53 19.48 14.39
N ILE A 61 -3.56 19.76 13.50
CA ILE A 61 -3.79 20.56 12.28
C ILE A 61 -4.94 19.99 11.45
N GLY A 62 -4.94 18.68 11.23
CA GLY A 62 -5.98 18.01 10.43
C GLY A 62 -7.34 18.01 11.13
N THR A 63 -7.36 17.67 12.43
CA THR A 63 -8.62 17.59 13.19
C THR A 63 -9.26 18.97 13.40
N ASN A 64 -8.47 20.02 13.60
CA ASN A 64 -8.96 21.38 13.69
C ASN A 64 -9.53 21.88 12.35
N ALA A 65 -8.86 21.61 11.23
CA ALA A 65 -9.35 21.97 9.90
C ALA A 65 -10.68 21.27 9.57
N GLN A 66 -10.85 20.01 9.97
CA GLN A 66 -12.11 19.28 9.81
C GLN A 66 -13.25 19.91 10.63
N LYS A 67 -12.99 20.25 11.90
CA LYS A 67 -13.98 20.93 12.76
C LYS A 67 -14.41 22.27 12.15
N GLU A 68 -13.45 23.08 11.74
CA GLU A 68 -13.72 24.37 11.10
C GLU A 68 -14.53 24.22 9.81
N ALA A 69 -14.25 23.21 8.99
CA ALA A 69 -15.03 22.92 7.78
C ALA A 69 -16.48 22.54 8.12
N LEU A 70 -16.70 21.78 9.19
CA LEU A 70 -18.04 21.43 9.68
C LEU A 70 -18.78 22.66 10.22
N ASP A 71 -18.13 23.50 11.02
CA ASP A 71 -18.69 24.74 11.55
C ASP A 71 -19.08 25.72 10.43
N LYS A 72 -18.32 25.73 9.34
CA LYS A 72 -18.62 26.48 8.10
C LYS A 72 -19.69 25.82 7.22
N GLY A 73 -20.32 24.74 7.68
CA GLY A 73 -21.43 24.08 7.02
C GLY A 73 -21.06 23.33 5.74
N LYS A 74 -19.82 22.83 5.60
CA LYS A 74 -19.39 22.08 4.40
C LYS A 74 -20.09 20.73 4.23
N ALA A 75 -20.63 20.16 5.30
CA ALA A 75 -21.32 18.86 5.26
C ALA A 75 -22.60 18.84 4.40
N LYS A 76 -23.18 19.99 4.05
CA LYS A 76 -24.42 20.07 3.27
C LYS A 76 -24.23 20.07 1.75
N SER A 77 -22.99 20.01 1.27
CA SER A 77 -22.68 20.19 -0.15
C SER A 77 -21.77 19.08 -0.65
N TYR A 78 -22.04 18.60 -1.88
CA TYR A 78 -21.14 17.69 -2.55
C TYR A 78 -19.81 18.39 -2.89
N PRO A 79 -18.66 17.70 -2.77
CA PRO A 79 -17.40 18.21 -3.28
C PRO A 79 -17.41 18.23 -4.83
N ALA A 80 -16.49 18.99 -5.41
CA ALA A 80 -16.23 18.88 -6.85
C ALA A 80 -15.78 17.45 -7.20
N VAL A 81 -16.23 16.94 -8.36
CA VAL A 81 -15.99 15.54 -8.79
C VAL A 81 -14.50 15.18 -8.75
N GLY A 82 -13.63 16.06 -9.26
CA GLY A 82 -12.18 15.84 -9.28
C GLY A 82 -11.45 16.26 -8.00
N GLY A 83 -12.17 16.59 -6.91
CA GLY A 83 -11.59 17.09 -5.66
C GLY A 83 -11.62 18.62 -5.52
N ILE A 84 -11.53 19.09 -4.27
CA ILE A 84 -11.50 20.53 -3.98
C ILE A 84 -10.15 21.15 -4.40
N LYS A 85 -10.19 22.33 -5.02
CA LYS A 85 -9.00 23.03 -5.49
C LYS A 85 -7.87 23.15 -4.44
N PRO A 86 -8.13 23.55 -3.18
CA PRO A 86 -7.06 23.66 -2.19
C PRO A 86 -6.34 22.35 -1.90
N LEU A 87 -7.04 21.21 -1.91
CA LEU A 87 -6.41 19.91 -1.70
C LEU A 87 -5.49 19.56 -2.87
N LYS A 88 -5.95 19.78 -4.10
CA LYS A 88 -5.18 19.49 -5.32
C LYS A 88 -3.90 20.32 -5.41
N GLU A 89 -3.98 21.63 -5.16
CA GLU A 89 -2.83 22.54 -5.17
C GLU A 89 -1.82 22.19 -4.06
N ASN A 90 -2.30 21.92 -2.84
CA ASN A 90 -1.41 21.56 -1.74
C ASN A 90 -0.79 20.17 -1.90
N ALA A 91 -1.50 19.21 -2.50
CA ALA A 91 -0.96 17.89 -2.81
C ALA A 91 0.12 17.95 -3.90
N SER A 92 -0.10 18.73 -4.97
CA SER A 92 0.93 19.01 -5.98
C SER A 92 2.20 19.60 -5.33
N ARG A 93 2.03 20.61 -4.47
CA ARG A 93 3.15 21.20 -3.70
C ARG A 93 3.82 20.19 -2.76
N PHE A 94 3.04 19.32 -2.12
CA PHE A 94 3.54 18.29 -1.21
C PHE A 94 4.39 17.25 -1.95
N ILE A 95 3.94 16.78 -3.12
CA ILE A 95 4.69 15.86 -3.97
C ILE A 95 5.99 16.52 -4.43
N LYS A 96 5.96 17.79 -4.87
CA LYS A 96 7.18 18.52 -5.19
C LYS A 96 8.13 18.63 -3.99
N ALA A 97 7.60 18.87 -2.80
CA ALA A 97 8.40 19.04 -1.58
C ALA A 97 9.11 17.75 -1.13
N PHE A 98 8.45 16.59 -1.22
CA PHE A 98 8.97 15.35 -0.62
C PHE A 98 9.47 14.32 -1.64
N VAL A 99 9.02 14.41 -2.88
CA VAL A 99 9.34 13.44 -3.96
C VAL A 99 10.15 14.11 -5.08
N ASP A 100 10.15 15.44 -5.15
CA ASP A 100 10.77 16.25 -6.20
C ASP A 100 10.25 15.91 -7.61
N VAL A 101 8.93 15.81 -7.72
CA VAL A 101 8.20 15.61 -8.98
C VAL A 101 7.17 16.71 -9.14
N ASP A 102 7.15 17.32 -10.33
CA ASP A 102 6.17 18.33 -10.69
C ASP A 102 4.92 17.65 -11.27
N ILE A 103 3.80 17.74 -10.54
CA ILE A 103 2.51 17.18 -10.97
C ILE A 103 1.50 18.32 -11.06
N ASP A 104 0.86 18.47 -12.23
CA ASP A 104 -0.25 19.41 -12.40
C ASP A 104 -1.36 19.09 -11.39
N PRO A 105 -1.87 20.07 -10.62
CA PRO A 105 -2.99 19.85 -9.72
C PRO A 105 -4.17 19.11 -10.36
N LEU A 106 -4.44 19.26 -11.66
CA LEU A 106 -5.49 18.53 -12.37
C LEU A 106 -5.34 17.01 -12.26
N CYS A 107 -4.11 16.50 -12.26
CA CYS A 107 -3.76 15.09 -12.13
C CYS A 107 -3.90 14.55 -10.69
N ILE A 108 -4.16 15.41 -9.70
CA ILE A 108 -4.43 14.98 -8.32
C ILE A 108 -5.92 14.66 -8.16
N ILE A 109 -6.22 13.39 -7.93
CA ILE A 109 -7.58 12.90 -7.70
C ILE A 109 -7.70 12.39 -6.25
N PRO A 110 -8.45 13.09 -5.38
CA PRO A 110 -8.73 12.59 -4.03
C PRO A 110 -9.61 11.35 -4.06
N THR A 111 -9.26 10.38 -3.23
CA THR A 111 -9.96 9.09 -3.12
C THR A 111 -10.31 8.80 -1.66
N VAL A 112 -11.20 7.83 -1.43
CA VAL A 112 -11.54 7.38 -0.07
C VAL A 112 -10.46 6.41 0.42
N GLY A 113 -9.30 6.97 0.78
CA GLY A 113 -8.09 6.22 1.09
C GLY A 113 -7.44 5.58 -0.12
N SER A 114 -6.19 5.14 0.04
CA SER A 114 -5.42 4.50 -1.04
C SER A 114 -6.09 3.25 -1.60
N MET A 115 -6.86 2.52 -0.78
CA MET A 115 -7.62 1.35 -1.20
C MET A 115 -8.67 1.62 -2.26
N ASN A 116 -9.39 2.75 -2.16
CA ASN A 116 -10.32 3.14 -3.22
C ASN A 116 -9.56 3.59 -4.47
N GLY A 117 -8.43 4.28 -4.29
CA GLY A 117 -7.55 4.68 -5.40
C GLY A 117 -7.02 3.49 -6.18
N SER A 118 -6.41 2.50 -5.52
CA SER A 118 -5.86 1.33 -6.20
C SER A 118 -6.95 0.48 -6.86
N PHE A 119 -8.14 0.35 -6.25
CA PHE A 119 -9.27 -0.34 -6.86
C PHE A 119 -9.70 0.31 -8.18
N ASN A 120 -9.85 1.64 -8.20
CA ASN A 120 -10.19 2.37 -9.42
C ASN A 120 -9.07 2.28 -10.47
N LEU A 121 -7.81 2.43 -10.07
CA LEU A 121 -6.66 2.36 -10.98
C LEU A 121 -6.51 0.97 -11.61
N VAL A 122 -6.69 -0.10 -10.83
CA VAL A 122 -6.70 -1.48 -11.35
C VAL A 122 -7.79 -1.67 -12.39
N LEU A 123 -9.01 -1.18 -12.11
CA LEU A 123 -10.12 -1.22 -13.06
C LEU A 123 -9.80 -0.44 -14.34
N GLU A 124 -9.41 0.84 -14.21
CA GLU A 124 -9.14 1.72 -15.35
C GLU A 124 -7.98 1.21 -16.22
N CYS A 125 -6.85 0.84 -15.61
CA CYS A 125 -5.69 0.35 -16.35
C CYS A 125 -6.01 -0.91 -17.17
N SER A 126 -6.81 -1.82 -16.61
CA SER A 126 -7.20 -3.06 -17.31
C SER A 126 -8.11 -2.82 -18.54
N GLN A 127 -8.68 -1.62 -18.68
CA GLN A 127 -9.62 -1.28 -19.74
C GLN A 127 -9.00 -0.43 -20.85
N LEU A 128 -7.78 0.07 -20.68
CA LEU A 128 -7.14 0.97 -21.65
C LEU A 128 -6.77 0.26 -22.96
N ASN A 129 -6.39 -1.01 -22.89
CA ASN A 129 -6.01 -1.80 -24.05
C ASN A 129 -6.55 -3.24 -23.92
N PRO A 130 -7.46 -3.69 -24.81
CA PRO A 130 -8.02 -5.04 -24.78
C PRO A 130 -7.01 -6.19 -24.85
N GLU A 131 -5.80 -5.95 -25.38
CA GLU A 131 -4.73 -6.95 -25.44
C GLU A 131 -3.96 -7.06 -24.12
N LYS A 132 -4.03 -6.02 -23.27
CA LYS A 132 -3.39 -5.94 -21.97
C LYS A 132 -4.42 -6.12 -20.86
N ASP A 133 -4.68 -7.38 -20.51
CA ASP A 133 -5.75 -7.76 -19.58
C ASP A 133 -5.26 -8.17 -18.18
N THR A 134 -3.95 -8.03 -17.91
CA THR A 134 -3.32 -8.54 -16.69
C THR A 134 -2.67 -7.44 -15.85
N ILE A 135 -2.92 -7.43 -14.54
CA ILE A 135 -2.18 -6.60 -13.58
C ILE A 135 -1.07 -7.43 -12.92
N LEU A 136 0.16 -6.93 -12.96
CA LEU A 136 1.31 -7.54 -12.31
C LEU A 136 1.53 -6.94 -10.91
N TYR A 137 1.75 -7.80 -9.91
CA TYR A 137 2.08 -7.37 -8.54
C TYR A 137 3.47 -7.87 -8.15
N LEU A 138 4.31 -6.98 -7.62
CA LEU A 138 5.57 -7.36 -6.98
C LEU A 138 5.28 -7.77 -5.53
N CYS A 139 5.51 -9.05 -5.24
CA CYS A 139 5.32 -9.62 -3.92
C CYS A 139 6.65 -9.71 -3.14
N PRO A 140 6.61 -9.84 -1.80
CA PRO A 140 5.41 -9.79 -0.97
C PRO A 140 4.77 -8.39 -0.97
N GLY A 141 3.44 -8.34 -0.88
CA GLY A 141 2.66 -7.10 -1.03
C GLY A 141 1.44 -7.06 -0.13
N PHE A 142 0.80 -5.90 -0.06
CA PHE A 142 -0.38 -5.71 0.77
C PHE A 142 -1.53 -6.61 0.30
N SER A 143 -2.00 -7.49 1.19
CA SER A 143 -2.93 -8.57 0.84
C SER A 143 -4.24 -8.08 0.22
N ALA A 144 -4.69 -6.87 0.57
CA ALA A 144 -5.92 -6.32 0.03
C ALA A 144 -5.79 -5.95 -1.45
N HIS A 145 -4.60 -5.51 -1.91
CA HIS A 145 -4.35 -5.23 -3.34
C HIS A 145 -4.57 -6.49 -4.19
N GLY A 146 -4.06 -7.63 -3.74
CA GLY A 146 -4.23 -8.91 -4.43
C GLY A 146 -5.67 -9.41 -4.53
N ARG A 147 -6.61 -8.86 -3.74
CA ARG A 147 -8.04 -9.25 -3.78
C ARG A 147 -8.90 -8.34 -4.66
N GLN A 148 -8.44 -7.13 -4.94
CA GLN A 148 -9.13 -6.21 -5.85
C GLN A 148 -9.36 -6.80 -7.25
N PRO A 149 -8.36 -7.41 -7.92
CA PRO A 149 -8.57 -7.99 -9.26
C PRO A 149 -9.56 -9.15 -9.24
N ASP A 150 -9.59 -9.97 -8.17
CA ASP A 150 -10.55 -11.07 -8.03
C ASP A 150 -12.00 -10.54 -8.01
N VAL A 151 -12.26 -9.46 -7.26
CA VAL A 151 -13.58 -8.81 -7.20
C VAL A 151 -13.96 -8.21 -8.55
N LEU A 152 -13.00 -7.68 -9.29
CA LEU A 152 -13.21 -7.04 -10.58
C LEU A 152 -13.26 -8.03 -11.76
N GLY A 153 -12.94 -9.31 -11.53
CA GLY A 153 -12.81 -10.29 -12.60
C GLY A 153 -11.63 -10.03 -13.54
N ILE A 154 -10.60 -9.32 -13.06
CA ILE A 154 -9.41 -8.95 -13.84
C ILE A 154 -8.30 -9.98 -13.59
N ARG A 155 -7.61 -10.36 -14.67
CA ARG A 155 -6.47 -11.29 -14.55
C ARG A 155 -5.35 -10.62 -13.77
N ASN A 156 -4.74 -11.35 -12.85
CA ASN A 156 -3.56 -10.89 -12.12
C ASN A 156 -2.43 -11.93 -12.20
N TYR A 157 -1.20 -11.43 -12.13
CA TYR A 157 0.00 -12.24 -12.01
C TYR A 157 0.90 -11.65 -10.91
N THR A 158 1.59 -12.52 -10.17
CA THR A 158 2.45 -12.10 -9.06
C THR A 158 3.74 -12.90 -9.07
N PHE A 159 4.85 -12.29 -8.66
CA PHE A 159 6.06 -13.02 -8.30
C PHE A 159 6.73 -12.40 -7.08
N ASP A 160 7.44 -13.23 -6.31
CA ASP A 160 8.23 -12.78 -5.16
C ASP A 160 9.54 -12.14 -5.64
N VAL A 161 9.76 -10.88 -5.28
CA VAL A 161 10.91 -10.08 -5.67
C VAL A 161 12.21 -10.52 -4.99
N TYR A 162 12.14 -11.33 -3.92
CA TYR A 162 13.30 -11.71 -3.11
C TYR A 162 14.47 -12.28 -3.94
N GLN A 163 14.18 -13.15 -4.90
CA GLN A 163 15.20 -13.77 -5.76
C GLN A 163 15.66 -12.89 -6.93
N TYR A 164 14.99 -11.76 -7.15
CA TYR A 164 15.15 -10.89 -8.31
C TYR A 164 15.57 -9.46 -7.94
N ARG A 165 16.06 -9.22 -6.72
CA ARG A 165 16.59 -7.89 -6.32
C ARG A 165 17.78 -7.47 -7.19
N GLY A 166 17.99 -6.15 -7.30
CA GLY A 166 19.02 -5.52 -8.12
C GLY A 166 18.83 -5.75 -9.62
N GLU A 167 19.92 -5.85 -10.37
CA GLU A 167 19.89 -6.05 -11.83
C GLU A 167 19.09 -7.28 -12.30
N LYS A 168 18.97 -8.32 -11.46
CA LYS A 168 18.14 -9.51 -11.77
C LYS A 168 16.67 -9.17 -12.01
N LEU A 169 16.19 -8.02 -11.51
CA LEU A 169 14.83 -7.55 -11.71
C LEU A 169 14.55 -7.29 -13.18
N ARG A 170 15.57 -6.84 -13.94
CA ARG A 170 15.44 -6.49 -15.35
C ARG A 170 15.00 -7.69 -16.18
N GLU A 171 15.77 -8.78 -16.13
CA GLU A 171 15.45 -9.99 -16.90
C GLU A 171 14.08 -10.54 -16.52
N LYS A 172 13.73 -10.52 -15.23
CA LYS A 172 12.43 -10.98 -14.75
C LYS A 172 11.30 -10.12 -15.29
N LEU A 173 11.36 -8.79 -15.15
CA LEU A 173 10.32 -7.89 -15.63
C LEU A 173 10.22 -7.89 -17.16
N GLU A 174 11.34 -7.89 -17.87
CA GLU A 174 11.37 -7.92 -19.32
C GLU A 174 10.69 -9.19 -19.86
N LYS A 175 10.94 -10.34 -19.23
CA LYS A 175 10.23 -11.59 -19.55
C LYS A 175 8.71 -11.43 -19.39
N GLU A 176 8.23 -10.88 -18.28
CA GLU A 176 6.78 -10.75 -18.05
C GLU A 176 6.13 -9.70 -18.97
N PHE A 177 6.78 -8.55 -19.15
CA PHE A 177 6.28 -7.46 -19.99
C PHE A 177 6.29 -7.82 -21.48
N SER A 178 7.27 -8.60 -21.94
CA SER A 178 7.36 -9.04 -23.34
C SER A 178 6.19 -9.95 -23.78
N SER A 179 5.38 -10.46 -22.84
CA SER A 179 4.13 -11.15 -23.16
C SER A 179 3.10 -10.27 -23.87
N GLY A 180 3.22 -8.94 -23.75
CA GLY A 180 2.26 -7.98 -24.30
C GLY A 180 0.93 -7.89 -23.53
N ARG A 181 0.76 -8.63 -22.43
CA ARG A 181 -0.51 -8.70 -21.69
C ARG A 181 -0.59 -7.86 -20.42
N ILE A 182 0.55 -7.37 -19.93
CA ILE A 182 0.59 -6.61 -18.68
C ILE A 182 0.12 -5.18 -18.96
N ALA A 183 -0.97 -4.77 -18.30
CA ALA A 183 -1.49 -3.40 -18.37
C ALA A 183 -0.82 -2.49 -17.36
N ALA A 184 -0.65 -2.99 -16.13
CA ALA A 184 -0.07 -2.24 -15.04
C ALA A 184 0.80 -3.12 -14.14
N LEU A 185 1.75 -2.49 -13.46
CA LEU A 185 2.59 -3.05 -12.41
C LEU A 185 2.29 -2.34 -11.09
N LEU A 186 2.00 -3.07 -10.01
CA LEU A 186 1.77 -2.51 -8.68
C LEU A 186 2.81 -3.03 -7.68
N TYR A 187 3.40 -2.10 -6.93
CA TYR A 187 4.23 -2.39 -5.76
C TYR A 187 4.08 -1.28 -4.71
N SER A 188 4.53 -1.55 -3.48
CA SER A 188 4.63 -0.53 -2.41
C SER A 188 6.08 -0.23 -2.05
N ASN A 189 6.38 1.02 -1.76
CA ASN A 189 7.71 1.49 -1.40
C ASN A 189 7.67 2.68 -0.42
N PRO A 190 8.13 2.53 0.83
CA PRO A 190 8.51 1.30 1.53
C PRO A 190 7.42 0.23 1.50
N ASN A 191 7.84 -1.04 1.45
CA ASN A 191 6.95 -2.17 1.24
C ASN A 191 6.24 -2.64 2.51
N ASN A 192 4.96 -2.99 2.39
CA ASN A 192 4.27 -3.87 3.34
C ASN A 192 4.02 -5.23 2.66
N PRO A 193 4.46 -6.36 3.25
CA PRO A 193 4.90 -6.55 4.64
C PRO A 193 6.41 -6.57 4.87
N ALA A 194 7.24 -6.68 3.83
CA ALA A 194 8.66 -7.01 4.01
C ALA A 194 9.53 -5.82 4.45
N TRP A 195 8.98 -4.60 4.48
CA TRP A 195 9.69 -3.36 4.79
C TRP A 195 10.93 -3.09 3.91
N ILE A 196 10.99 -3.76 2.76
CA ILE A 196 12.00 -3.46 1.76
C ILE A 196 11.74 -2.09 1.15
N CYS A 197 12.81 -1.38 0.83
CA CYS A 197 12.76 -0.22 -0.04
C CYS A 197 13.42 -0.60 -1.37
N PHE A 198 12.79 -0.23 -2.47
CA PHE A 198 13.39 -0.41 -3.80
C PHE A 198 14.56 0.55 -3.97
N THR A 199 15.66 0.03 -4.53
CA THR A 199 16.85 0.84 -4.80
C THR A 199 16.64 1.73 -6.01
N GLU A 200 17.51 2.73 -6.17
CA GLU A 200 17.53 3.58 -7.36
C GLU A 200 17.69 2.76 -8.65
N GLU A 201 18.57 1.75 -8.65
CA GLU A 201 18.78 0.81 -9.76
C GLU A 201 17.47 0.06 -10.09
N GLU A 202 16.78 -0.46 -9.09
CA GLU A 202 15.53 -1.21 -9.29
C GLU A 202 14.40 -0.32 -9.81
N LEU A 203 14.25 0.89 -9.27
CA LEU A 203 13.25 1.86 -9.73
C LEU A 203 13.52 2.30 -11.18
N LYS A 204 14.80 2.48 -11.53
CA LYS A 204 15.21 2.78 -12.91
C LYS A 204 14.88 1.64 -13.87
N ILE A 205 15.18 0.39 -13.48
CA ILE A 205 14.80 -0.81 -14.25
C ILE A 205 13.28 -0.84 -14.48
N ILE A 206 12.49 -0.61 -13.42
CA ILE A 206 11.04 -0.60 -13.51
C ILE A 206 10.57 0.47 -14.50
N GLY A 207 11.06 1.72 -14.37
CA GLY A 207 10.65 2.82 -15.24
C GLY A 207 11.02 2.61 -16.70
N GLU A 208 12.26 2.24 -16.98
CA GLU A 208 12.73 1.99 -18.35
C GLU A 208 11.93 0.89 -19.05
N LEU A 209 11.66 -0.22 -18.35
CA LEU A 209 10.90 -1.33 -18.90
C LEU A 209 9.41 -0.99 -19.02
N ALA A 210 8.85 -0.25 -18.06
CA ALA A 210 7.48 0.24 -18.14
C ALA A 210 7.27 1.11 -19.38
N THR A 211 8.18 2.06 -19.64
CA THR A 211 8.13 2.90 -20.85
C THR A 211 8.34 2.08 -22.13
N LYS A 212 9.29 1.14 -22.14
CA LYS A 212 9.56 0.27 -23.32
C LYS A 212 8.36 -0.58 -23.73
N TYR A 213 7.62 -1.11 -22.76
CA TYR A 213 6.52 -2.05 -23.01
C TYR A 213 5.12 -1.42 -22.83
N ASP A 214 5.07 -0.11 -22.58
CA ASP A 214 3.84 0.65 -22.36
C ASP A 214 3.01 0.06 -21.19
N VAL A 215 3.67 -0.16 -20.04
CA VAL A 215 3.03 -0.65 -18.81
C VAL A 215 2.89 0.49 -17.81
N ILE A 216 1.71 0.69 -17.24
CA ILE A 216 1.48 1.73 -16.23
C ILE A 216 2.04 1.27 -14.88
N VAL A 217 2.81 2.13 -14.21
CA VAL A 217 3.34 1.81 -12.88
C VAL A 217 2.46 2.44 -11.80
N LEU A 218 1.93 1.59 -10.92
CA LEU A 218 1.15 1.95 -9.75
C LEU A 218 2.05 1.84 -8.50
N GLU A 219 2.71 2.95 -8.15
CA GLU A 219 3.58 3.04 -6.97
C GLU A 219 2.75 3.41 -5.72
N ASP A 220 2.57 2.45 -4.81
CA ASP A 220 1.92 2.66 -3.53
C ASP A 220 2.91 3.23 -2.50
N MET A 221 2.78 4.52 -2.24
CA MET A 221 3.57 5.26 -1.26
C MET A 221 2.87 5.40 0.11
N ALA A 222 2.09 4.40 0.55
CA ALA A 222 1.44 4.44 1.87
C ALA A 222 2.39 4.77 3.04
N TYR A 223 3.66 4.36 2.94
CA TYR A 223 4.71 4.58 3.94
C TYR A 223 5.74 5.63 3.50
N MET A 224 5.35 6.60 2.66
CA MET A 224 6.22 7.66 2.16
C MET A 224 7.04 8.32 3.28
N CYS A 225 8.33 8.57 3.04
CA CYS A 225 9.27 9.17 3.98
C CYS A 225 9.53 8.37 5.27
N MET A 226 9.20 7.06 5.30
CA MET A 226 9.45 6.20 6.47
C MET A 226 10.68 5.28 6.32
N ASP A 227 11.51 5.49 5.30
CA ASP A 227 12.86 4.91 5.27
C ASP A 227 13.80 5.72 6.17
N PHE A 228 13.85 5.35 7.45
CA PHE A 228 14.63 6.06 8.48
C PHE A 228 16.15 5.92 8.35
N ARG A 229 16.66 5.21 7.33
CA ARG A 229 18.10 5.21 7.03
C ARG A 229 18.56 6.55 6.46
N ASN A 230 17.63 7.35 5.94
CA ASN A 230 17.85 8.70 5.43
C ASN A 230 16.89 9.69 6.10
N ASP A 231 17.29 10.96 6.23
CA ASP A 231 16.37 12.01 6.68
C ASP A 231 15.54 12.52 5.49
N LEU A 232 14.34 11.96 5.33
CA LEU A 232 13.37 12.35 4.30
C LEU A 232 12.32 13.35 4.82
N SER A 233 12.55 13.93 6.00
CA SER A 233 11.56 14.79 6.69
C SER A 233 11.61 16.26 6.26
N LYS A 234 12.64 16.66 5.50
CA LYS A 234 12.90 18.05 5.10
C LYS A 234 12.19 18.35 3.78
N PRO A 235 11.15 19.21 3.77
CA PRO A 235 10.48 19.57 2.53
C PRO A 235 11.40 20.42 1.64
N PHE A 236 11.38 20.15 0.33
CA PHE A 236 12.17 20.82 -0.71
C PHE A 236 13.69 20.63 -0.60
N GLU A 237 14.15 19.66 0.21
CA GLU A 237 15.57 19.38 0.41
C GLU A 237 15.85 17.89 0.14
N PRO A 238 16.94 17.54 -0.57
CA PRO A 238 17.35 16.16 -0.71
C PRO A 238 17.91 15.60 0.62
N PRO A 239 17.86 14.26 0.83
CA PRO A 239 17.31 13.27 -0.08
C PRO A 239 15.78 13.29 -0.13
N PHE A 240 15.21 13.07 -1.32
CA PHE A 240 13.77 12.93 -1.53
C PHE A 240 13.34 11.47 -1.47
N GLN A 241 12.05 11.21 -1.26
CA GLN A 241 11.47 9.87 -1.39
C GLN A 241 11.84 9.28 -2.76
N PRO A 242 12.49 8.10 -2.80
CA PRO A 242 12.73 7.38 -4.05
C PRO A 242 11.42 7.02 -4.74
N THR A 243 11.36 7.23 -6.05
CA THR A 243 10.18 6.97 -6.88
C THR A 243 10.57 6.53 -8.29
N VAL A 244 9.73 5.71 -8.91
CA VAL A 244 9.85 5.35 -10.33
C VAL A 244 9.59 6.53 -11.26
N ALA A 245 8.84 7.55 -10.82
CA ALA A 245 8.42 8.68 -11.64
C ALA A 245 9.59 9.51 -12.22
N LYS A 246 10.81 9.30 -11.73
CA LYS A 246 12.05 9.90 -12.28
C LYS A 246 12.58 9.18 -13.52
N TYR A 247 12.00 8.04 -13.89
CA TYR A 247 12.50 7.12 -14.92
C TYR A 247 11.47 6.72 -15.98
N THR A 248 10.27 7.31 -15.94
CA THR A 248 9.16 7.05 -16.88
C THR A 248 8.95 8.19 -17.83
#